data_AF-A0A7Y9BHV8-F1
#
_entry.id   AF-A0A7Y9BHV8-F1
#
_cell.length_a   1.000
_cell.length_b   1.000
_cell.length_c   1.000
_cell.angle_alpha   90.00
_cell.angle_beta   90.00
_cell.angle_gamma   90.00
#
_symmetry.space_group_name_H-M   'P 1'
#
loop_
_entity.id
_entity.type
_entity.pdbx_description
1 polymer ?
#
loop_
_entity_poly.entity_id
_entity_poly.type
_entity_poly.pdbx_seq_one_letter_code
_entity_poly.pdbx_strand_id
1 'polypeptide(L)' 'MQILIIISLFLITVYTFGFGVTLWKEKQKIGALAVFFLTLTIIILPFFSIL' A
#
# COMPACT_ATOMS: atom_id res chain seq x y z
N MET A 1 -6.54 -13.51 -15.38
CA MET A 1 -5.39 -13.12 -14.54
C MET A 1 -5.41 -11.66 -14.13
N GLN A 2 -5.67 -10.70 -15.02
CA GLN A 2 -5.67 -9.27 -14.69
C GLN A 2 -6.66 -8.86 -13.58
N ILE A 3 -7.86 -9.44 -13.56
CA ILE A 3 -8.85 -9.18 -12.49
C ILE A 3 -8.36 -9.61 -11.10
N LEU A 4 -7.68 -10.77 -11.00
CA LEU A 4 -7.10 -11.23 -9.74
C LEU A 4 -5.97 -10.31 -9.27
N ILE A 5 -5.19 -9.77 -10.20
CA ILE A 5 -4.12 -8.80 -9.90
C ILE A 5 -4.74 -7.52 -9.36
N ILE A 6 -5.77 -6.97 -10.01
CA ILE A 6 -6.45 -5.75 -9.57
C ILE A 6 -7.09 -5.92 -8.18
N ILE A 7 -7.77 -7.05 -7.94
CA ILE A 7 -8.38 -7.34 -6.63
C ILE A 7 -7.29 -7.47 -5.55
N SER A 8 -6.21 -8.20 -5.84
CA SER A 8 -5.09 -8.35 -4.91
C SER A 8 -4.45 -7.00 -4.60
N LEU A 9 -4.24 -6.16 -5.62
CA LEU A 9 -3.70 -4.81 -5.46
C LEU A 9 -4.58 -3.97 -4.55
N PHE A 10 -5.90 -3.98 -4.80
CA PHE A 10 -6.85 -3.25 -4.00
C PHE A 10 -6.83 -3.69 -2.53
N LEU A 11 -6.81 -5.00 -2.27
CA LEU A 11 -6.75 -5.55 -0.91
C LEU A 11 -5.45 -5.16 -0.20
N ILE A 12 -4.31 -5.30 -0.88
CA ILE A 12 -2.99 -4.95 -0.33
C ILE A 12 -2.93 -3.45 -0.06
N THR A 13 -3.40 -2.60 -0.96
CA THR A 13 -3.44 -1.15 -0.77
C THR A 13 -4.28 -0.77 0.45
N VAL A 14 -5.50 -1.29 0.59
CA VAL A 14 -6.38 -0.97 1.72
C VAL A 14 -5.75 -1.42 3.05
N TYR A 15 -5.20 -2.63 3.09
CA TYR A 15 -4.54 -3.16 4.28
C TYR A 15 -3.31 -2.35 4.67
N THR A 16 -2.43 -2.05 3.69
CA THR A 16 -1.17 -1.34 3.94
C THR A 16 -1.42 0.11 4.34
N PHE A 17 -2.40 0.77 3.71
CA PHE A 17 -2.82 2.11 4.10
C PHE A 17 -3.43 2.14 5.51
N GLY A 18 -4.31 1.18 5.82
CA GLY A 18 -4.88 1.02 7.15
C GLY A 18 -3.81 0.79 8.23
N PHE A 19 -2.81 -0.04 7.92
CA PHE A 19 -1.66 -0.28 8.80
C PHE A 19 -0.83 0.99 9.02
N GLY A 20 -0.59 1.78 7.96
CA GLY A 20 0.10 3.08 8.06
C GLY A 20 -0.65 4.07 8.96
N VAL A 21 -1.99 4.11 8.87
CA VAL A 21 -2.84 4.92 9.75
C VAL A 21 -2.77 4.43 11.20
N THR A 22 -2.78 3.11 11.44
CA THR A 22 -2.63 2.54 12.78
C THR A 22 -1.27 2.88 13.40
N LEU A 23 -0.18 2.74 12.66
CA LEU A 23 1.16 3.15 13.10
C LEU A 23 1.22 4.64 13.46
N TRP A 24 0.52 5.48 12.68
CA TRP A 24 0.44 6.91 12.97
C TRP A 24 -0.28 7.18 14.30
N LYS A 25 -1.36 6.43 14.58
CA LYS A 25 -2.09 6.49 15.87
C LYS A 25 -1.26 5.97 17.04
N GLU A 26 -0.42 4.96 16.83
CA GLU A 26 0.51 4.42 17.83
C GLU A 26 1.76 5.29 18.05
N LYS A 27 1.78 6.51 17.48
CA LYS A 27 2.88 7.49 17.57
C LYS A 27 4.19 7.02 16.93
N GLN A 28 4.19 5.91 16.18
CA GLN A 28 5.34 5.43 15.41
C GLN A 28 5.44 6.15 14.06
N LYS A 29 5.70 7.46 14.10
CA LYS A 29 5.64 8.35 12.93
C LYS A 29 6.58 7.95 11.78
N ILE A 30 7.78 7.45 12.11
CA ILE A 30 8.78 7.02 11.11
C ILE A 30 8.28 5.76 10.39
N GLY A 31 7.80 4.77 11.16
CA GLY A 31 7.20 3.55 10.60
C GLY A 31 5.96 3.85 9.76
N ALA A 32 5.09 4.74 10.25
CA ALA A 32 3.92 5.18 9.50
C ALA A 32 4.32 5.81 8.16
N LEU A 33 5.26 6.76 8.15
CA LEU A 33 5.77 7.39 6.92
C LEU A 33 6.34 6.36 5.93
N ALA A 34 7.12 5.39 6.40
CA ALA A 34 7.66 4.33 5.56
C ALA A 34 6.55 3.47 4.93
N VAL A 35 5.52 3.12 5.71
CA VAL A 35 4.38 2.33 5.23
C VAL A 35 3.50 3.12 4.26
N PHE A 36 3.32 4.42 4.49
CA PHE A 36 2.62 5.30 3.53
C PHE A 36 3.37 5.37 2.19
N PHE A 37 4.69 5.54 2.24
CA PHE A 37 5.53 5.54 1.04
C PHE A 37 5.52 4.17 0.32
N LEU A 38 5.55 3.08 1.08
CA LEU A 38 5.41 1.73 0.56
C LEU A 38 4.06 1.54 -0.14
N THR A 39 2.97 2.05 0.44
CA THR A 39 1.63 1.98 -0.15
C THR A 39 1.58 2.68 -1.51
N LEU A 40 2.16 3.89 -1.61
CA LEU A 40 2.30 4.60 -2.90
C LEU A 40 3.08 3.77 -3.93
N THR A 41 4.19 3.16 -3.50
CA THR A 41 5.05 2.35 -4.36
C THR A 41 4.31 1.13 -4.90
N ILE A 42 3.53 0.43 -4.05
CA ILE A 42 2.71 -0.72 -4.43
C ILE A 42 1.63 -0.33 -5.45
N ILE A 43 1.04 0.86 -5.33
CA ILE A 43 0.04 1.35 -6.30
C ILE A 43 0.70 1.66 -7.64
N ILE A 44 1.89 2.27 -7.64
CA ILE A 44 2.51 2.85 -8.83
C ILE A 44 3.29 1.81 -9.66
N LEU A 45 4.07 0.93 -9.03
CA LEU A 45 4.89 -0.11 -9.71
C LEU A 45 4.14 -0.94 -10.77
N PRO A 46 2.91 -1.43 -10.52
CA PRO A 46 2.16 -2.24 -11.47
C PRO A 46 1.92 -1.52 -12.81
N PHE A 47 1.82 -0.19 -12.80
CA PHE A 47 1.63 0.60 -14.02
C PHE A 47 2.88 0.64 -14.92
N PHE A 48 4.06 0.32 -14.39
CA PHE A 48 5.31 0.26 -15.15
C PHE A 48 5.71 -1.16 -15.55
N SER A 49 5.20 -2.18 -14.83
CA SER A 49 5.61 -3.57 -15.02
C SER A 49 4.55 -4.45 -15.67
N ILE A 50 3.26 -4.12 -15.57
CA ILE A 50 2.14 -4.98 -15.99
C ILE A 50 1.26 -4.32 -17.06
N LEU A 51 1.12 -2.99 -17.01
CA LEU A 51 0.48 -2.15 -18.04
C LEU A 51 1.51 -1.65 -19.05
#